data_AF-A0A959B836-F1
#
_entry.id   AF-A0A959B836-F1
#
_cell.length_a   1.000
_cell.length_b   1.000
_cell.length_c   1.000
_cell.angle_alpha   90.00
_cell.angle_beta   90.00
_cell.angle_gamma   90.00
#
_symmetry.space_group_name_H-M   'P 1'
#
loop_
_entity.id
_entity.type
_entity.pdbx_description
1 polymer ?
#
loop_
_entity_poly.entity_id
_entity_poly.type
_entity_poly.pdbx_seq_one_letter_code
_entity_poly.pdbx_strand_id
1 'polypeptide(L)'
;VLDDPMLANGVKLGSNFQTIVAAIPTSGNVVRIRLTALADGGTEAYAFDNICITGMQTCTELFISEYVEGSSNNKCIEIYNPTGNTVNLAAGAYALKFYSNGSTSASVTINLTGSVAPYDVYVVCQSSSDPLLLAQADQTNGAGWYNGDDAVELSKDGV
;
A
#
# COMPACT_ATOMS: atom_id res chain seq x y z
N VAL A 1 -19.02 -23.47 -2.44
CA VAL A 1 -19.25 -22.03 -2.70
C VAL A 1 -18.00 -21.51 -3.37
N LEU A 2 -18.14 -20.97 -4.58
CA LEU A 2 -17.12 -20.53 -5.56
C LEU A 2 -16.47 -21.62 -6.44
N ASP A 3 -17.29 -22.42 -7.10
CA ASP A 3 -16.91 -22.97 -8.42
C ASP A 3 -18.06 -22.62 -9.37
N ASP A 4 -18.16 -21.33 -9.66
CA ASP A 4 -19.13 -20.81 -10.62
C ASP A 4 -18.38 -20.76 -11.95
N PRO A 5 -18.59 -21.72 -12.89
CA PRO A 5 -17.93 -21.64 -14.18
C PRO A 5 -18.34 -20.32 -14.81
N MET A 6 -17.37 -19.51 -15.24
CA MET A 6 -17.66 -18.26 -15.94
C MET A 6 -18.42 -18.56 -17.23
N LEU A 7 -19.75 -18.56 -17.16
CA LEU A 7 -20.65 -18.78 -18.28
C LEU A 7 -20.82 -17.44 -19.00
N ALA A 8 -20.01 -17.20 -20.03
CA ALA A 8 -20.27 -16.11 -20.97
C ALA A 8 -21.19 -16.64 -22.08
N ASN A 9 -22.46 -16.23 -22.07
CA ASN A 9 -23.45 -16.55 -23.11
C ASN A 9 -23.64 -18.06 -23.39
N GLY A 10 -23.56 -18.91 -22.35
CA GLY A 10 -23.76 -20.35 -22.45
C GLY A 10 -22.53 -21.17 -22.90
N VAL A 11 -21.39 -20.53 -23.18
CA VAL A 11 -20.14 -21.22 -23.51
C VAL A 11 -19.36 -21.52 -22.22
N LYS A 12 -19.11 -22.82 -21.96
CA LYS A 12 -18.21 -23.26 -20.89
C LYS A 12 -16.76 -23.11 -21.36
N LEU A 13 -16.02 -22.18 -20.77
CA LEU A 13 -14.61 -22.00 -21.05
C LEU A 13 -13.82 -23.25 -20.59
N GLY A 14 -12.92 -23.76 -21.44
CA GLY A 14 -12.11 -24.93 -21.13
C GLY A 14 -11.03 -24.63 -20.08
N SER A 15 -10.71 -25.61 -19.23
CA SER A 15 -9.74 -25.51 -18.12
C SER A 15 -8.27 -25.59 -18.55
N ASN A 16 -7.96 -25.36 -19.82
CA ASN A 16 -6.59 -25.39 -20.33
C ASN A 16 -5.90 -24.05 -20.00
N PHE A 17 -5.48 -23.90 -18.75
CA PHE A 17 -4.67 -22.77 -18.34
C PHE A 17 -3.30 -22.88 -19.02
N GLN A 18 -2.99 -21.93 -19.91
CA GLN A 18 -1.61 -21.72 -20.35
C GLN A 18 -0.97 -20.70 -19.43
N THR A 19 -0.01 -21.13 -18.61
CA THR A 19 0.85 -20.21 -17.87
C THR A 19 1.89 -19.64 -18.82
N ILE A 20 1.74 -18.37 -19.20
CA ILE A 20 2.78 -17.66 -19.96
C ILE A 20 3.67 -16.94 -18.96
N VAL A 21 4.87 -17.47 -18.74
CA VAL A 21 5.91 -16.79 -17.96
C VAL A 21 6.79 -16.04 -18.95
N ALA A 22 6.68 -14.70 -18.94
CA ALA A 22 7.58 -13.83 -19.69
C ALA A 22 8.31 -12.91 -18.72
N ALA A 23 9.64 -12.89 -18.79
CA ALA A 23 10.42 -11.85 -18.11
C ALA A 23 10.02 -10.50 -18.71
N ILE A 24 9.60 -9.55 -17.87
CA ILE A 24 9.36 -8.17 -18.29
C ILE A 24 10.72 -7.49 -18.34
N PRO A 25 11.25 -7.09 -19.50
CA PRO A 25 12.53 -6.40 -19.56
C PRO A 25 12.38 -5.06 -18.84
N THR A 26 13.01 -4.92 -17.67
CA THR A 26 12.96 -3.71 -16.87
C THR A 26 13.87 -2.65 -17.50
N SER A 27 13.30 -1.77 -18.32
CA SER A 27 13.96 -0.53 -18.74
C SER A 27 13.09 0.72 -18.50
N GLY A 28 12.10 0.66 -17.59
CA GLY A 28 11.27 1.83 -17.25
C GLY A 28 10.26 1.60 -16.12
N ASN A 29 9.63 2.70 -15.68
CA ASN A 29 8.68 2.75 -14.55
C ASN A 29 7.26 2.26 -14.89
N VAL A 30 7.03 1.74 -16.10
CA VAL A 30 5.69 1.35 -16.57
C VAL A 30 5.74 -0.04 -17.18
N VAL A 31 5.00 -0.98 -16.57
CA VAL A 31 4.71 -2.28 -17.15
C VAL A 31 3.43 -2.17 -17.98
N ARG A 32 3.49 -2.37 -19.30
CA ARG A 32 2.30 -2.49 -20.15
C ARG A 32 2.10 -3.94 -20.54
N ILE A 33 1.07 -4.58 -19.98
CA ILE A 33 0.64 -5.91 -20.40
C ILE A 33 -0.49 -5.74 -21.41
N ARG A 34 -0.27 -6.18 -22.65
CA ARG A 34 -1.32 -6.27 -23.68
C ARG A 34 -1.60 -7.74 -23.93
N LEU A 35 -2.79 -8.19 -23.54
CA LEU A 35 -3.32 -9.50 -23.90
C LEU A 35 -4.20 -9.30 -25.14
N THR A 36 -3.92 -10.04 -26.21
CA THR A 36 -4.70 -9.99 -27.45
C THR A 36 -5.20 -11.39 -27.76
N ALA A 37 -6.51 -11.54 -27.78
CA ALA A 37 -7.18 -12.72 -28.30
C ALA A 37 -7.63 -12.43 -29.74
N LEU A 38 -7.38 -13.34 -30.67
CA LEU A 38 -7.85 -13.25 -32.06
C LEU A 38 -8.88 -14.35 -32.27
N ALA A 39 -10.10 -13.96 -32.64
CA ALA A 39 -11.15 -14.89 -32.99
C ALA A 39 -11.13 -15.21 -34.49
N ASP A 40 -11.47 -16.46 -34.84
CA ASP A 40 -11.60 -16.91 -36.24
C ASP A 40 -13.05 -17.25 -36.62
N GLY A 41 -13.98 -17.22 -35.66
CA GLY A 41 -15.38 -17.62 -35.89
C GLY A 41 -16.42 -16.98 -34.97
N GLY A 42 -17.67 -17.41 -35.17
CA GLY A 42 -18.86 -16.69 -34.71
C GLY A 42 -19.24 -16.79 -33.22
N THR A 43 -18.66 -17.70 -32.43
CA THR A 43 -18.97 -17.77 -30.98
C THR A 43 -17.75 -18.20 -30.18
N GLU A 44 -16.94 -17.22 -29.83
CA GLU A 44 -15.79 -17.39 -28.96
C GLU A 44 -15.91 -16.42 -27.80
N ALA A 45 -15.75 -16.93 -26.58
CA ALA A 45 -15.66 -16.12 -25.37
C ALA A 45 -14.26 -16.30 -24.78
N TYR A 46 -13.68 -15.21 -24.31
CA TYR A 46 -12.39 -15.20 -23.64
C TYR A 46 -12.62 -14.72 -22.20
N ALA A 47 -12.12 -15.47 -21.22
CA ALA A 47 -11.97 -14.96 -19.86
C ALA A 47 -10.50 -14.97 -19.48
N PHE A 48 -10.10 -13.92 -18.78
CA PHE A 48 -8.83 -13.85 -18.09
C PHE A 48 -9.13 -13.97 -16.60
N ASP A 49 -8.54 -14.96 -15.96
CA ASP A 49 -8.63 -15.14 -14.52
C ASP A 49 -7.20 -15.33 -13.97
N ASN A 50 -6.96 -14.89 -12.74
CA ASN A 50 -5.67 -15.02 -12.05
C ASN A 50 -4.45 -14.37 -12.75
N ILE A 51 -4.58 -13.15 -13.29
CA ILE A 51 -3.40 -12.38 -13.73
C ILE A 51 -2.61 -11.95 -12.47
N CYS A 52 -1.43 -12.54 -12.28
CA CYS A 52 -0.49 -12.16 -11.22
C CYS A 52 0.78 -11.56 -11.82
N ILE A 53 1.09 -10.31 -11.46
CA ILE A 53 2.37 -9.67 -11.80
C ILE A 53 3.30 -9.87 -10.60
N THR A 54 4.36 -10.66 -10.80
CA THR A 54 5.39 -10.89 -9.79
C THR A 54 6.65 -10.11 -10.16
N GLY A 55 7.29 -9.50 -9.17
CA GLY A 55 8.39 -8.55 -9.38
C GLY A 55 7.96 -7.12 -9.04
N MET A 56 7.68 -6.88 -7.76
CA MET A 56 7.65 -5.51 -7.24
C MET A 56 9.01 -4.86 -7.55
N GLN A 57 8.99 -3.63 -8.05
CA GLN A 57 10.09 -2.70 -7.84
C GLN A 57 10.51 -2.87 -6.38
N THR A 58 11.79 -3.15 -6.11
CA THR A 58 12.27 -3.23 -4.74
C THR A 58 11.94 -1.89 -4.10
N CYS A 59 10.87 -1.83 -3.31
CA CYS A 59 10.60 -0.66 -2.47
C CYS A 59 11.82 -0.60 -1.56
N THR A 60 12.65 0.40 -1.80
CA THR A 60 13.94 0.58 -1.12
C THR A 60 13.83 1.60 -0.01
N GLU A 61 12.66 2.21 0.13
CA GLU A 61 12.34 3.23 1.11
C GLU A 61 11.11 2.80 1.92
N LEU A 62 11.03 3.31 3.14
CA LEU A 62 9.84 3.20 3.98
C LEU A 62 8.64 3.82 3.26
N PHE A 63 7.46 3.27 3.48
CA PHE A 63 6.21 3.83 2.98
C PHE A 63 5.08 3.62 3.99
N ILE A 64 4.02 4.40 3.87
CA ILE A 64 2.80 4.23 4.67
C ILE A 64 2.07 2.99 4.16
N SER A 65 2.07 1.91 4.94
CA SER A 65 1.40 0.65 4.61
C SER A 65 -0.05 0.61 5.07
N GLU A 66 -0.40 1.37 6.11
CA GLU A 66 -1.78 1.49 6.60
C GLU A 66 -2.09 2.89 7.12
N TYR A 67 -3.34 3.29 6.92
CA TYR A 67 -3.94 4.53 7.40
C TYR A 67 -5.24 4.19 8.13
N VAL A 68 -5.29 4.45 9.43
CA VAL A 68 -6.47 4.14 10.27
C VAL A 68 -7.22 5.43 10.59
N GLU A 69 -8.46 5.56 10.14
CA GLU A 69 -9.39 6.61 10.58
C GLU A 69 -10.64 5.98 11.18
N GLY A 70 -10.56 5.70 12.48
CA GLY A 70 -11.68 5.23 13.28
C GLY A 70 -12.52 6.37 13.87
N SER A 71 -13.52 5.99 14.67
CA SER A 71 -14.34 6.95 15.41
C SER A 71 -13.52 7.76 16.43
N SER A 72 -13.92 9.01 16.65
CA SER A 72 -13.27 9.91 17.63
C SER A 72 -11.76 9.99 17.37
N ASN A 73 -10.92 9.67 18.36
CA ASN A 73 -9.47 9.80 18.29
C ASN A 73 -8.75 8.54 17.80
N ASN A 74 -9.48 7.48 17.40
CA ASN A 74 -8.89 6.22 16.96
C ASN A 74 -8.19 6.38 15.61
N LYS A 75 -6.93 6.83 15.63
CA LYS A 75 -6.16 7.18 14.44
C LYS A 75 -4.73 6.70 14.58
N CYS A 76 -4.25 5.99 13.56
CA CYS A 76 -2.88 5.50 13.49
C CYS A 76 -2.37 5.47 12.05
N ILE A 77 -1.07 5.69 11.89
CA ILE A 77 -0.34 5.50 10.64
C ILE A 77 0.66 4.36 10.85
N GLU A 78 0.62 3.36 9.96
CA GLU A 78 1.61 2.29 9.91
C GLU A 78 2.62 2.58 8.81
N ILE A 79 3.91 2.45 9.16
CA ILE A 79 5.02 2.63 8.24
C ILE A 79 5.75 1.30 8.10
N TYR A 80 5.82 0.76 6.89
CA TYR A 80 6.51 -0.49 6.63
C TYR A 80 7.93 -0.27 6.13
N ASN A 81 8.87 -1.08 6.63
CA ASN A 81 10.24 -1.17 6.11
C ASN A 81 10.38 -2.36 5.15
N PRO A 82 10.31 -2.15 3.82
CA PRO A 82 10.46 -3.23 2.84
C PRO A 82 11.92 -3.68 2.64
N THR A 83 12.89 -3.07 3.33
CA THR A 83 14.31 -3.33 3.10
C THR A 83 14.84 -4.49 3.95
N GLY A 84 15.97 -5.05 3.53
CA GLY A 84 16.70 -6.06 4.30
C GLY A 84 17.51 -5.49 5.47
N ASN A 85 17.42 -4.19 5.77
CA ASN A 85 18.22 -3.51 6.78
C ASN A 85 17.32 -2.79 7.80
N THR A 86 17.79 -2.66 9.04
CA THR A 86 17.14 -1.79 10.02
C THR A 86 17.26 -0.33 9.59
N VAL A 87 16.17 0.42 9.60
CA VAL A 87 16.18 1.85 9.32
C VAL A 87 16.06 2.64 10.63
N ASN A 88 17.00 3.55 10.89
CA ASN A 88 16.93 4.47 12.03
C ASN A 88 16.17 5.73 11.60
N LEU A 89 14.99 5.94 12.20
CA LEU A 89 14.04 6.97 11.79
C LEU A 89 14.56 8.38 12.13
N ALA A 90 15.19 8.55 13.29
CA ALA A 90 15.75 9.84 13.69
C ALA A 90 16.97 10.22 12.84
N ALA A 91 17.82 9.25 12.50
CA ALA A 91 19.01 9.49 11.69
C ALA A 91 18.69 9.84 10.23
N GLY A 92 17.61 9.30 9.67
CA GLY A 92 17.08 9.70 8.35
C GLY A 92 16.11 10.88 8.38
N ALA A 93 16.01 11.56 9.54
CA ALA A 93 15.09 12.68 9.77
C ALA A 93 13.66 12.40 9.26
N TYR A 94 13.16 11.18 9.51
CA TYR A 94 11.82 10.80 9.10
C TYR A 94 10.78 11.54 9.93
N ALA A 95 9.74 12.04 9.28
CA ALA A 95 8.63 12.71 9.94
C ALA A 95 7.30 12.43 9.24
N LEU A 96 6.24 12.29 10.03
CA LEU A 96 4.86 12.36 9.55
C LEU A 96 4.39 13.82 9.55
N LYS A 97 3.93 14.31 8.42
CA LYS A 97 3.34 15.64 8.28
C LYS A 97 1.86 15.52 7.93
N PHE A 98 1.05 16.31 8.61
CA PHE A 98 -0.40 16.31 8.47
C PHE A 98 -0.85 17.65 7.92
N TYR A 99 -1.71 17.64 6.92
CA TYR A 99 -2.13 18.82 6.18
C TYR A 99 -3.65 18.94 6.24
N SER A 100 -4.15 19.88 7.03
CA SER A 100 -5.59 19.97 7.26
C SER A 100 -6.34 20.73 6.16
N ASN A 101 -7.51 20.22 5.77
CA ASN A 101 -8.46 20.83 4.83
C ASN A 101 -7.80 21.31 3.51
N GLY A 102 -6.98 20.44 2.91
CA GLY A 102 -6.28 20.74 1.66
C GLY A 102 -5.17 21.80 1.76
N SER A 103 -4.73 22.15 2.97
CA SER A 103 -3.59 23.05 3.17
C SER A 103 -2.32 22.53 2.50
N THR A 104 -1.51 23.43 1.94
CA THR A 104 -0.16 23.10 1.44
C THR A 104 0.92 23.21 2.51
N SER A 105 0.56 23.70 3.71
CA SER A 105 1.44 23.78 4.88
C SER A 105 1.03 22.75 5.92
N ALA A 106 2.00 22.03 6.47
CA ALA A 106 1.75 21.02 7.49
C ALA A 106 1.19 21.68 8.76
N SER A 107 0.00 21.25 9.16
CA SER A 107 -0.68 21.65 10.39
C SER A 107 -0.03 21.01 11.62
N VAL A 108 0.47 19.78 11.47
CA VAL A 108 1.26 19.07 12.48
C VAL A 108 2.44 18.37 11.81
N THR A 109 3.57 18.34 12.50
CA THR A 109 4.74 17.53 12.14
C THR A 109 5.14 16.69 13.34
N ILE A 110 5.20 15.38 13.15
CA ILE A 110 5.65 14.40 14.13
C ILE A 110 7.00 13.87 13.65
N ASN A 111 8.08 14.30 14.30
CA ASN A 111 9.39 13.70 14.09
C ASN A 111 9.38 12.26 14.63
N LEU A 112 9.74 11.30 13.79
CA LEU A 112 9.77 9.90 14.15
C LEU A 112 11.05 9.56 14.90
N THR A 113 10.94 8.64 15.85
CA THR A 113 12.07 8.23 16.71
C THR A 113 12.27 6.72 16.67
N GLY A 114 13.41 6.24 17.14
CA GLY A 114 13.70 4.81 17.13
C GLY A 114 14.05 4.27 15.75
N SER A 115 13.68 3.02 15.50
CA SER A 115 14.06 2.29 14.29
C SER A 115 13.05 1.23 13.91
N VAL A 116 13.00 0.89 12.63
CA VAL A 116 12.14 -0.18 12.09
C VAL A 116 13.03 -1.32 11.61
N ALA A 117 12.79 -2.54 12.10
CA ALA A 117 13.55 -3.72 11.70
C ALA A 117 13.29 -4.08 10.22
N PRO A 118 14.13 -4.93 9.59
CA PRO A 118 13.87 -5.42 8.24
C PRO A 118 12.51 -6.11 8.15
N TYR A 119 11.71 -5.75 7.15
CA TYR A 119 10.39 -6.34 6.90
C TYR A 119 9.40 -6.19 8.07
N ASP A 120 9.59 -5.18 8.90
CA ASP A 120 8.77 -4.86 10.07
C ASP A 120 8.02 -3.54 9.87
N VAL A 121 7.10 -3.25 10.79
CA VAL A 121 6.29 -2.03 10.80
C VAL A 121 6.63 -1.12 11.97
N TYR A 122 6.30 0.15 11.82
CA TYR A 122 6.36 1.15 12.88
C TYR A 122 5.05 1.95 12.92
N VAL A 123 4.35 1.87 14.04
CA VAL A 123 3.00 2.40 14.18
C VAL A 123 3.01 3.67 15.03
N VAL A 124 2.47 4.76 14.47
CA VAL A 124 2.25 6.00 15.20
C VAL A 124 0.76 6.17 15.44
N CYS A 125 0.33 6.28 16.70
CA CYS A 125 -1.07 6.46 17.05
C CYS A 125 -1.35 7.77 17.79
N GLN A 126 -2.58 8.26 17.66
CA GLN A 126 -3.06 9.35 18.49
C GLN A 126 -3.13 8.86 19.96
N SER A 127 -2.60 9.66 20.89
CA SER A 127 -2.34 9.29 22.30
C SER A 127 -3.58 8.97 23.16
N SER A 128 -4.77 9.32 22.70
CA SER A 128 -6.07 8.97 23.28
C SER A 128 -6.92 8.07 22.35
N SER A 129 -6.27 7.32 21.45
CA SER A 129 -6.89 6.21 20.73
C SER A 129 -7.32 5.11 21.68
N ASP A 130 -8.16 4.21 21.17
CA ASP A 130 -8.55 2.98 21.85
C ASP A 130 -7.30 2.20 22.35
N PRO A 131 -7.34 1.61 23.56
CA PRO A 131 -6.22 0.87 24.11
C PRO A 131 -5.69 -0.27 23.22
N LEU A 132 -6.54 -0.89 22.38
CA LEU A 132 -6.10 -1.93 21.45
C LEU A 132 -5.21 -1.36 20.34
N LEU A 133 -5.48 -0.13 19.87
CA LEU A 133 -4.61 0.58 18.93
C LEU A 133 -3.33 1.04 19.61
N LEU A 134 -3.43 1.59 20.83
CA LEU A 134 -2.26 2.01 21.60
C LEU A 134 -1.32 0.85 21.93
N ALA A 135 -1.84 -0.38 22.06
CA ALA A 135 -1.03 -1.58 22.26
C ALA A 135 -0.18 -1.95 21.03
N GLN A 136 -0.54 -1.45 19.84
CA GLN A 136 0.27 -1.62 18.62
C GLN A 136 1.24 -0.46 18.39
N ALA A 137 1.11 0.65 19.14
CA ALA A 137 1.84 1.89 18.84
C ALA A 137 3.30 1.83 19.33
N ASP A 138 4.23 2.14 18.43
CA ASP A 138 5.65 2.37 18.76
C ASP A 138 5.90 3.81 19.21
N GLN A 139 5.07 4.75 18.73
CA GLN A 139 5.10 6.15 19.13
C GLN A 139 3.68 6.71 19.21
N THR A 140 3.47 7.66 20.12
CA THR A 140 2.19 8.36 20.24
C THR A 140 2.38 9.87 20.12
N ASN A 141 1.32 10.56 19.66
CA ASN A 141 1.28 12.02 19.63
C ASN A 141 -0.09 12.55 20.08
N GLY A 142 -0.10 13.79 20.57
CA GLY A 142 -1.28 14.52 21.05
C GLY A 142 -2.26 14.95 19.95
N ALA A 143 -2.60 16.24 19.92
CA ALA A 143 -3.61 16.79 19.04
C ALA A 143 -3.12 17.04 17.60
N GLY A 144 -4.07 17.30 16.69
CA GLY A 144 -3.81 17.71 15.30
C GLY A 144 -3.60 16.55 14.32
N TRP A 145 -4.41 15.52 14.51
CA TRP A 145 -4.48 14.37 13.60
C TRP A 145 -5.51 14.62 12.49
N TYR A 146 -5.30 13.94 11.36
CA TYR A 146 -6.12 14.01 10.16
C TYR A 146 -7.59 13.69 10.40
N ASN A 147 -8.49 14.27 9.62
CA ASN A 147 -9.82 13.73 9.38
C ASN A 147 -10.29 14.05 7.96
N GLY A 148 -11.25 13.27 7.44
CA GLY A 148 -11.95 13.62 6.21
C GLY A 148 -11.03 13.83 4.99
N ASP A 149 -10.83 15.09 4.58
CA ASP A 149 -10.07 15.50 3.40
C ASP A 149 -8.62 15.94 3.70
N ASP A 150 -8.13 15.68 4.91
CA ASP A 150 -6.75 15.93 5.30
C ASP A 150 -5.76 15.00 4.57
N ALA A 151 -4.55 15.50 4.33
CA ALA A 151 -3.46 14.70 3.75
C ALA A 151 -2.38 14.35 4.78
N VAL A 152 -1.72 13.21 4.57
CA VAL A 152 -0.60 12.73 5.38
C VAL A 152 0.59 12.39 4.49
N GLU A 153 1.77 12.86 4.89
CA GLU A 153 3.04 12.65 4.22
C GLU A 153 4.01 11.96 5.17
N LEU A 154 4.68 10.91 4.69
CA LEU A 154 5.91 10.43 5.28
C LEU A 154 7.08 11.08 4.54
N SER A 155 7.84 11.90 5.25
CA SER A 155 9.00 12.62 4.70
C SER A 155 10.30 12.02 5.21
N LYS A 156 11.37 12.20 4.43
CA LYS A 156 12.76 11.80 4.76
C LYS A 156 13.68 12.96 4.45
N ASP A 157 14.56 13.33 5.39
CA ASP A 157 15.47 14.48 5.23
C ASP A 157 14.75 15.79 4.83
N GLY A 158 13.48 15.92 5.23
CA GLY A 158 12.63 17.08 4.93
C GLY A 158 11.95 17.09 3.56
N VAL A 159 12.16 16.06 2.72
CA VAL A 159 11.58 15.89 1.38
C VAL A 159 10.46 14.86 1.39
#